data_AF-A0A0F9K7J3-F1
#
_entry.id   AF-A0A0F9K7J3-F1
#
_cell.length_a   1.000
_cell.length_b   1.000
_cell.length_c   1.000
_cell.angle_alpha   90.00
_cell.angle_beta   90.00
_cell.angle_gamma   90.00
#
_symmetry.space_group_name_H-M   'P 1'
#
loop_
_entity.id
_entity.type
_entity.pdbx_description
1 polymer ?
#
loop_
_entity_poly.entity_id
_entity_poly.type
_entity_poly.pdbx_seq_one_letter_code
_entity_poly.pdbx_strand_id
1 'polypeptide(L)'
;MAKTQGGGGVRTEGGLDPYVAQSLTRGRAGAENRLVTAMQQEGATKRQGMASASQEKGQAVQAQVSREQMAASATQQDKTLAAQERSKREEQKFQKARDTQTEVFHTEQNRISNEFIVAERKANWDKQDDLRKEQRAYDDVRDIADRKQARENYNAYFSLIKGQLKSEAAREKAYTSISDSRDKFEKDKTVHERLVKNTVTRINEDKRMDLPVRGKFKAKAVPAGSAMGFSSGFTTTQVSAEDTQADPIGVLQSQLTANGVSFSAEDAMPENISKLEAGIAEGKIAAEDIRSSIGVYNAMLLELDKRKTSAGKEDQGFWREKYNTVEKMKRAVVGLRDSKLKVGDTSDSVAKLVAQGLEATDPIYSKGLGSWAAEMKAEFGNDYSSMLDAMTKGTEPISLFDIGPDLNKYEIAARKRSNVVMRQSYPDRFGVDFLAEANVFGRD
;
A
#
# COMPACT_ATOMS: atom_id res chain seq x y z
N MET A 1 -89.88 109.36 11.56
CA MET A 1 -89.04 110.54 11.24
C MET A 1 -87.87 110.03 10.43
N ALA A 2 -87.47 110.49 9.24
CA ALA A 2 -87.96 111.42 8.22
C ALA A 2 -87.41 110.81 6.88
N LYS A 3 -88.18 110.68 5.79
CA LYS A 3 -88.23 111.59 4.61
C LYS A 3 -86.83 112.07 4.14
N THR A 4 -86.40 112.01 2.88
CA THR A 4 -87.10 111.94 1.56
C THR A 4 -86.08 111.79 0.42
N GLN A 5 -86.48 111.08 -0.66
CA GLN A 5 -86.39 111.37 -2.13
C GLN A 5 -85.11 111.98 -2.75
N GLY A 6 -84.70 111.68 -3.98
CA GLY A 6 -85.24 110.93 -5.13
C GLY A 6 -84.07 110.68 -6.12
N GLY A 7 -84.18 110.14 -7.33
CA GLY A 7 -85.25 109.70 -8.22
C GLY A 7 -84.62 109.37 -9.60
N GLY A 8 -85.30 108.54 -10.40
CA GLY A 8 -84.95 108.19 -11.79
C GLY A 8 -83.95 107.02 -11.90
N GLY A 9 -84.18 105.92 -12.61
CA GLY A 9 -85.10 105.63 -13.71
C GLY A 9 -84.30 104.87 -14.78
N VAL A 10 -84.91 103.82 -15.34
CA VAL A 10 -84.51 103.00 -16.51
C VAL A 10 -83.92 101.61 -16.19
N ARG A 11 -84.77 100.61 -16.46
CA ARG A 11 -84.47 99.18 -16.61
C ARG A 11 -83.64 98.95 -17.88
N THR A 12 -82.70 98.00 -17.84
CA THR A 12 -82.35 97.16 -18.99
C THR A 12 -81.79 95.83 -18.49
N GLU A 13 -82.30 94.78 -19.12
CA GLU A 13 -82.08 93.36 -18.83
C GLU A 13 -80.66 92.91 -19.23
N GLY A 14 -80.14 91.91 -18.52
CA GLY A 14 -78.85 91.28 -18.83
C GLY A 14 -78.73 89.90 -18.18
N GLY A 15 -79.73 89.05 -18.37
CA GLY A 15 -79.64 87.64 -18.01
C GLY A 15 -78.72 86.91 -18.99
N LEU A 16 -77.71 86.21 -18.48
CA LEU A 16 -76.91 85.26 -19.26
C LEU A 16 -77.87 84.25 -19.93
N ASP A 17 -77.73 84.11 -21.25
CA ASP A 17 -78.52 83.18 -22.06
C ASP A 17 -78.46 81.76 -21.45
N PRO A 18 -79.62 81.12 -21.17
CA PRO A 18 -79.66 79.78 -20.57
C PRO A 18 -78.90 78.72 -21.37
N TYR A 19 -78.70 78.90 -22.68
CA TYR A 19 -77.87 78.00 -23.49
C TYR A 19 -76.37 78.16 -23.22
N VAL A 20 -75.90 79.34 -22.81
CA VAL A 20 -74.50 79.61 -22.45
C VAL A 20 -74.17 79.04 -21.07
N ALA A 21 -75.10 79.12 -20.11
CA ALA A 21 -74.93 78.51 -18.79
C ALA A 21 -74.88 76.97 -18.87
N GLN A 22 -75.70 76.37 -19.73
CA GLN A 22 -75.75 74.92 -19.94
C GLN A 22 -74.55 74.39 -20.76
N SER A 23 -74.01 75.19 -21.69
CA SER A 23 -72.81 74.84 -22.45
C SER A 23 -71.54 74.88 -21.59
N LEU A 24 -71.42 75.85 -20.68
CA LEU A 24 -70.31 75.94 -19.72
C LEU A 24 -70.28 74.76 -18.74
N THR A 25 -71.45 74.31 -18.24
CA THR A 25 -71.53 73.14 -17.35
C THR A 25 -71.20 71.83 -18.07
N ARG A 26 -71.70 71.63 -19.31
CA ARG A 26 -71.33 70.47 -20.13
C ARG A 26 -69.85 70.50 -20.55
N GLY A 27 -69.32 71.67 -20.87
CA GLY A 27 -67.90 71.87 -21.19
C GLY A 27 -67.00 71.52 -20.01
N ARG A 28 -67.39 71.90 -18.80
CA ARG A 28 -66.65 71.58 -17.56
C ARG A 28 -66.68 70.09 -17.23
N ALA A 29 -67.85 69.44 -17.30
CA ALA A 29 -67.96 68.00 -17.09
C ALA A 29 -67.19 67.18 -18.14
N GLY A 30 -67.17 67.65 -19.40
CA GLY A 30 -66.36 67.04 -20.47
C GLY A 30 -64.86 67.23 -20.26
N ALA A 31 -64.43 68.38 -19.74
CA ALA A 31 -63.03 68.65 -19.42
C ALA A 31 -62.54 67.81 -18.21
N GLU A 32 -63.36 67.69 -17.16
CA GLU A 32 -63.04 66.87 -15.98
C GLU A 32 -62.91 65.39 -16.35
N ASN A 33 -63.82 64.85 -17.18
CA ASN A 33 -63.72 63.46 -17.65
C ASN A 33 -62.47 63.21 -18.50
N ARG A 34 -62.07 64.17 -19.35
CA ARG A 34 -60.82 64.07 -20.12
C ARG A 34 -59.59 64.09 -19.22
N LEU A 35 -59.60 64.92 -18.18
CA LEU A 35 -58.50 65.01 -17.22
C LEU A 35 -58.35 63.71 -16.41
N VAL A 36 -59.46 63.16 -15.91
CA VAL A 36 -59.45 61.89 -15.16
C VAL A 36 -58.99 60.73 -16.04
N THR A 37 -59.46 60.67 -17.28
CA THR A 37 -59.04 59.63 -18.25
C THR A 37 -57.54 59.75 -18.57
N ALA A 38 -57.04 60.97 -18.78
CA ALA A 38 -55.62 61.21 -19.03
C ALA A 38 -54.75 60.82 -17.81
N MET A 39 -55.18 61.15 -16.58
CA MET A 39 -54.48 60.74 -15.36
C MET A 39 -54.47 59.22 -15.16
N GLN A 40 -55.57 58.53 -15.48
CA GLN A 40 -55.62 57.07 -15.39
C GLN A 40 -54.73 56.40 -16.44
N GLN A 41 -54.69 56.94 -17.67
CA GLN A 41 -53.79 56.45 -18.71
C GLN A 41 -52.32 56.70 -18.36
N GLU A 42 -51.96 57.89 -17.88
CA GLU A 42 -50.59 58.19 -17.46
C GLU A 42 -50.15 57.29 -16.29
N GLY A 43 -51.05 57.06 -15.33
CA GLY A 43 -50.82 56.12 -14.22
C GLY A 43 -50.68 54.67 -14.69
N ALA A 44 -51.46 54.23 -15.69
CA ALA A 44 -51.35 52.91 -16.28
C ALA A 44 -50.01 52.72 -17.02
N THR A 45 -49.62 53.70 -17.85
CA THR A 45 -48.36 53.67 -18.60
C THR A 45 -47.14 53.70 -17.67
N LYS A 46 -47.16 54.50 -16.60
CA LYS A 46 -46.11 54.50 -15.57
C LYS A 46 -45.98 53.16 -14.85
N ARG A 47 -47.12 52.55 -14.46
CA ARG A 47 -47.12 51.21 -13.83
C ARG A 47 -46.60 50.13 -14.77
N GLN A 48 -46.96 50.18 -16.05
CA GLN A 48 -46.48 49.24 -17.05
C GLN A 48 -44.98 49.37 -17.29
N GLY A 49 -44.45 50.61 -17.40
CA GLY A 49 -43.01 50.86 -17.55
C GLY A 49 -42.18 50.46 -16.32
N MET A 50 -42.73 50.60 -15.12
CA MET A 50 -42.08 50.11 -13.90
C MET A 50 -42.07 48.58 -13.78
N ALA A 51 -43.13 47.92 -14.25
CA ALA A 51 -43.22 46.46 -14.25
C ALA A 51 -42.22 45.84 -15.25
N SER A 52 -42.09 46.41 -16.45
CA SER A 52 -41.11 45.96 -17.44
C SER A 52 -39.67 46.20 -16.98
N ALA A 53 -39.37 47.36 -16.40
CA ALA A 53 -38.04 47.65 -15.86
C ALA A 53 -37.67 46.74 -14.67
N SER A 54 -38.66 46.33 -13.86
CA SER A 54 -38.44 45.36 -12.77
C SER A 54 -38.21 43.95 -13.29
N GLN A 55 -38.90 43.53 -14.36
CA GLN A 55 -38.67 42.25 -15.02
C GLN A 55 -37.28 42.17 -15.67
N GLU A 56 -36.86 43.22 -16.38
CA GLU A 56 -35.52 43.28 -17.01
C GLU A 56 -34.41 43.23 -15.94
N LYS A 57 -34.56 43.96 -14.84
CA LYS A 57 -33.63 43.86 -13.70
C LYS A 57 -33.62 42.47 -13.07
N GLY A 58 -34.79 41.84 -12.91
CA GLY A 58 -34.89 40.47 -12.39
C GLY A 58 -34.18 39.44 -13.27
N GLN A 59 -34.36 39.52 -14.59
CA GLN A 59 -33.68 38.63 -15.54
C GLN A 59 -32.17 38.86 -15.60
N ALA A 60 -31.71 40.11 -15.53
CA ALA A 60 -30.29 40.45 -15.48
C ALA A 60 -29.60 39.91 -14.23
N VAL A 61 -30.24 40.04 -13.06
CA VAL A 61 -29.75 39.50 -11.78
C VAL A 61 -29.72 37.97 -11.82
N GLN A 62 -30.77 37.32 -12.34
CA GLN A 62 -30.81 35.86 -12.44
C GLN A 62 -29.75 35.29 -13.40
N ALA A 63 -29.50 35.98 -14.52
CA ALA A 63 -28.43 35.64 -15.45
C ALA A 63 -27.03 35.85 -14.84
N GLN A 64 -26.85 36.89 -14.03
CA GLN A 64 -25.60 37.12 -13.30
C GLN A 64 -25.35 36.02 -12.25
N VAL A 65 -26.35 35.69 -11.43
CA VAL A 65 -26.25 34.61 -10.44
C VAL A 65 -25.95 33.26 -11.10
N SER A 66 -26.56 32.97 -12.24
CA SER A 66 -26.27 31.74 -13.01
C SER A 66 -24.84 31.70 -13.54
N ARG A 67 -24.30 32.82 -14.04
CA ARG A 67 -22.89 32.92 -14.47
C ARG A 67 -21.91 32.79 -13.31
N GLU A 68 -22.21 33.42 -12.18
CA GLU A 68 -21.40 33.31 -10.95
C GLU A 68 -21.39 31.86 -10.42
N GLN A 69 -22.53 31.17 -10.44
CA GLN A 69 -22.60 29.75 -10.09
C GLN A 69 -21.82 28.85 -11.06
N MET A 70 -21.92 29.09 -12.37
CA MET A 70 -21.13 28.36 -13.36
C MET A 70 -19.63 28.64 -13.22
N ALA A 71 -19.22 29.89 -13.02
CA ALA A 71 -17.83 30.27 -12.80
C ALA A 71 -17.26 29.66 -11.49
N ALA A 72 -18.06 29.63 -10.42
CA ALA A 72 -17.69 28.96 -9.18
C ALA A 72 -17.53 27.44 -9.37
N SER A 73 -18.44 26.81 -10.13
CA SER A 73 -18.35 25.38 -10.45
C SER A 73 -17.13 25.04 -11.31
N ALA A 74 -16.82 25.88 -12.31
CA ALA A 74 -15.63 25.73 -13.15
C ALA A 74 -14.34 25.93 -12.33
N THR A 75 -14.30 26.93 -11.46
CA THR A 75 -13.15 27.16 -10.56
C THR A 75 -12.94 25.97 -9.61
N GLN A 76 -14.02 25.36 -9.13
CA GLN A 76 -13.94 24.17 -8.28
C GLN A 76 -13.46 22.95 -9.07
N GLN A 77 -13.96 22.76 -10.29
CA GLN A 77 -13.47 21.73 -11.22
C GLN A 77 -11.98 21.91 -11.53
N ASP A 78 -11.54 23.14 -11.86
CA ASP A 78 -10.13 23.45 -12.12
C ASP A 78 -9.25 23.18 -10.90
N LYS A 79 -9.73 23.53 -9.70
CA LYS A 79 -9.02 23.16 -8.45
C LYS A 79 -8.92 21.65 -8.27
N THR A 80 -9.99 20.90 -8.57
CA THR A 80 -9.94 19.43 -8.49
C THR A 80 -9.02 18.81 -9.54
N LEU A 81 -9.03 19.30 -10.77
CA LEU A 81 -8.16 18.83 -11.85
C LEU A 81 -6.70 19.17 -11.56
N ALA A 82 -6.42 20.39 -11.09
CA ALA A 82 -5.08 20.79 -10.67
C ALA A 82 -4.56 19.95 -9.49
N ALA A 83 -5.42 19.61 -8.52
CA ALA A 83 -5.07 18.72 -7.42
C ALA A 83 -4.78 17.28 -7.92
N GLN A 84 -5.61 16.76 -8.84
CA GLN A 84 -5.39 15.45 -9.47
C GLN A 84 -4.10 15.42 -10.29
N GLU A 85 -3.78 16.47 -11.05
CA GLU A 85 -2.51 16.55 -11.78
C GLU A 85 -1.31 16.60 -10.85
N ARG A 86 -1.38 17.38 -9.76
CA ARG A 86 -0.31 17.41 -8.75
C ARG A 86 -0.11 16.02 -8.14
N SER A 87 -1.19 15.34 -7.76
CA SER A 87 -1.16 13.98 -7.24
C SER A 87 -0.53 13.00 -8.24
N LYS A 88 -0.92 13.03 -9.52
CA LYS A 88 -0.31 12.19 -10.57
C LYS A 88 1.18 12.46 -10.75
N ARG A 89 1.62 13.72 -10.70
CA ARG A 89 3.03 14.09 -10.82
C ARG A 89 3.84 13.62 -9.60
N GLU A 90 3.27 13.73 -8.40
CA GLU A 90 3.90 13.22 -7.17
C GLU A 90 4.01 11.69 -7.20
N GLU A 91 2.96 10.99 -7.63
CA GLU A 91 2.98 9.53 -7.79
C GLU A 91 4.03 9.08 -8.81
N GLN A 92 4.13 9.75 -9.96
CA GLN A 92 5.17 9.46 -10.96
C GLN A 92 6.59 9.70 -10.43
N LYS A 93 6.81 10.77 -9.67
CA LYS A 93 8.10 11.02 -9.01
C LYS A 93 8.41 9.94 -7.99
N PHE A 94 7.42 9.45 -7.26
CA PHE A 94 7.61 8.44 -6.22
C PHE A 94 7.95 7.10 -6.83
N GLN A 95 7.19 6.72 -7.85
CA GLN A 95 7.45 5.55 -8.65
C GLN A 95 8.88 5.55 -9.22
N LYS A 96 9.33 6.69 -9.76
CA LYS A 96 10.70 6.84 -10.25
C LYS A 96 11.76 6.71 -9.15
N ALA A 97 11.57 7.37 -8.01
CA ALA A 97 12.48 7.30 -6.86
C ALA A 97 12.63 5.86 -6.35
N ARG A 98 11.50 5.14 -6.28
CA ARG A 98 11.46 3.73 -5.90
C ARG A 98 12.18 2.85 -6.92
N ASP A 99 11.94 3.03 -8.20
CA ASP A 99 12.60 2.25 -9.25
C ASP A 99 14.12 2.46 -9.20
N THR A 100 14.59 3.70 -8.97
CA THR A 100 16.00 4.00 -8.72
C THR A 100 16.53 3.34 -7.44
N GLN A 101 15.77 3.36 -6.35
CA GLN A 101 16.16 2.70 -5.11
C GLN A 101 16.30 1.18 -5.30
N THR A 102 15.35 0.56 -6.01
CA THR A 102 15.38 -0.87 -6.35
C THR A 102 16.59 -1.20 -7.21
N GLU A 103 16.91 -0.38 -8.21
CA GLU A 103 18.11 -0.55 -9.04
C GLU A 103 19.41 -0.47 -8.21
N VAL A 104 19.51 0.52 -7.31
CA VAL A 104 20.65 0.67 -6.39
C VAL A 104 20.79 -0.57 -5.50
N PHE A 105 19.69 -1.08 -4.95
CA PHE A 105 19.72 -2.28 -4.13
C PHE A 105 20.08 -3.54 -4.92
N HIS A 106 19.58 -3.72 -6.14
CA HIS A 106 20.01 -4.84 -6.99
C HIS A 106 21.49 -4.75 -7.33
N THR A 107 22.01 -3.55 -7.59
CA THR A 107 23.44 -3.33 -7.84
C THR A 107 24.28 -3.73 -6.62
N GLU A 108 23.89 -3.32 -5.42
CA GLU A 108 24.57 -3.71 -4.18
C GLU A 108 24.45 -5.21 -3.89
N GLN A 109 23.28 -5.81 -4.12
CA GLN A 109 23.09 -7.25 -4.00
C GLN A 109 24.00 -8.04 -4.94
N ASN A 110 24.17 -7.58 -6.17
CA ASN A 110 25.10 -8.17 -7.13
C ASN A 110 26.56 -8.02 -6.68
N ARG A 111 26.95 -6.86 -6.16
CA ARG A 111 28.29 -6.65 -5.56
C ARG A 111 28.52 -7.62 -4.41
N ILE A 112 27.60 -7.68 -3.44
CA ILE A 112 27.68 -8.55 -2.27
C ILE A 112 27.75 -10.02 -2.68
N SER A 113 26.96 -10.44 -3.68
CA SER A 113 26.99 -11.79 -4.24
C SER A 113 28.36 -12.13 -4.83
N ASN A 114 28.94 -11.23 -5.63
CA ASN A 114 30.29 -11.42 -6.18
C ASN A 114 31.36 -11.50 -5.08
N GLU A 115 31.30 -10.61 -4.09
CA GLU A 115 32.22 -10.65 -2.96
C GLU A 115 32.06 -11.91 -2.10
N PHE A 116 30.83 -12.40 -2.00
CA PHE A 116 30.53 -13.63 -1.29
C PHE A 116 31.16 -14.83 -1.99
N ILE A 117 31.04 -14.93 -3.31
CA ILE A 117 31.70 -15.97 -4.13
C ILE A 117 33.23 -15.92 -3.94
N VAL A 118 33.82 -14.71 -3.91
CA VAL A 118 35.26 -14.55 -3.66
C VAL A 118 35.63 -15.00 -2.24
N ALA A 119 34.83 -14.65 -1.24
CA ALA A 119 35.05 -15.05 0.14
C ALA A 119 34.85 -16.56 0.36
N GLU A 120 33.93 -17.19 -0.37
CA GLU A 120 33.71 -18.63 -0.42
C GLU A 120 34.95 -19.35 -0.97
N ARG A 121 35.48 -18.89 -2.11
CA ARG A 121 36.73 -19.42 -2.68
C ARG A 121 37.93 -19.28 -1.76
N LYS A 122 37.97 -18.22 -0.95
CA LYS A 122 39.05 -17.95 0.01
C LYS A 122 38.82 -18.56 1.39
N ALA A 123 37.73 -19.32 1.60
CA ALA A 123 37.32 -19.85 2.90
C ALA A 123 37.29 -18.79 4.04
N ASN A 124 36.99 -17.53 3.70
CA ASN A 124 36.95 -16.42 4.66
C ASN A 124 35.55 -16.31 5.29
N TRP A 125 35.34 -17.09 6.35
CA TRP A 125 34.02 -17.27 6.97
C TRP A 125 33.46 -16.03 7.65
N ASP A 126 34.30 -15.16 8.20
CA ASP A 126 33.84 -13.94 8.87
C ASP A 126 33.40 -12.90 7.83
N LYS A 127 34.15 -12.76 6.73
CA LYS A 127 33.71 -11.94 5.60
C LYS A 127 32.39 -12.44 4.99
N GLN A 128 32.21 -13.76 4.89
CA GLN A 128 30.94 -14.32 4.43
C GLN A 128 29.76 -13.98 5.35
N ASP A 129 29.95 -14.06 6.67
CA ASP A 129 28.91 -13.73 7.65
C ASP A 129 28.54 -12.23 7.58
N ASP A 130 29.55 -11.37 7.48
CA ASP A 130 29.38 -9.93 7.32
C ASP A 130 28.64 -9.56 6.03
N LEU A 131 29.05 -10.10 4.89
CA LEU A 131 28.37 -9.90 3.60
C LEU A 131 26.91 -10.36 3.63
N ARG A 132 26.58 -11.40 4.42
CA ARG A 132 25.19 -11.84 4.56
C ARG A 132 24.34 -10.92 5.39
N LYS A 133 24.87 -10.44 6.53
CA LYS A 133 24.19 -9.43 7.34
C LYS A 133 23.96 -8.17 6.52
N GLU A 134 24.93 -7.80 5.68
CA GLU A 134 24.80 -6.72 4.72
C GLU A 134 23.67 -6.97 3.71
N GLN A 135 23.64 -8.15 3.08
CA GLN A 135 22.57 -8.48 2.13
C GLN A 135 21.18 -8.47 2.76
N ARG A 136 21.03 -9.03 3.98
CA ARG A 136 19.76 -9.02 4.72
C ARG A 136 19.29 -7.60 4.99
N ALA A 137 20.20 -6.72 5.44
CA ALA A 137 19.85 -5.32 5.68
C ALA A 137 19.32 -4.61 4.42
N TYR A 138 19.89 -4.90 3.25
CA TYR A 138 19.37 -4.35 1.98
C TYR A 138 18.01 -4.94 1.60
N ASP A 139 17.79 -6.24 1.77
CA ASP A 139 16.48 -6.87 1.55
C ASP A 139 15.42 -6.29 2.50
N ASP A 140 15.75 -6.11 3.77
CA ASP A 140 14.85 -5.56 4.79
C ASP A 140 14.42 -4.12 4.45
N VAL A 141 15.36 -3.27 4.03
CA VAL A 141 15.03 -1.89 3.64
C VAL A 141 14.18 -1.84 2.37
N ARG A 142 14.46 -2.70 1.38
CA ARG A 142 13.61 -2.86 0.19
C ARG A 142 12.19 -3.26 0.60
N ASP A 143 12.06 -4.23 1.50
CA ASP A 143 10.76 -4.72 1.96
C ASP A 143 9.97 -3.72 2.81
N ILE A 144 10.64 -2.91 3.64
CA ILE A 144 9.97 -1.79 4.33
C ILE A 144 9.47 -0.75 3.32
N ALA A 145 10.24 -0.43 2.28
CA ALA A 145 9.81 0.51 1.24
C ALA A 145 8.54 0.02 0.51
N ASP A 146 8.53 -1.26 0.11
CA ASP A 146 7.37 -1.88 -0.52
C ASP A 146 6.14 -1.91 0.40
N ARG A 147 6.33 -2.17 1.71
CA ARG A 147 5.25 -2.12 2.70
C ARG A 147 4.65 -0.72 2.83
N LYS A 148 5.48 0.33 2.84
CA LYS A 148 5.02 1.73 2.86
C LYS A 148 4.16 2.03 1.63
N GLN A 149 4.62 1.65 0.43
CA GLN A 149 3.84 1.81 -0.80
C GLN A 149 2.51 1.04 -0.76
N ALA A 150 2.50 -0.20 -0.28
CA ALA A 150 1.27 -0.97 -0.16
C ALA A 150 0.26 -0.28 0.77
N ARG A 151 0.72 0.22 1.93
CA ARG A 151 -0.11 1.00 2.87
C ARG A 151 -0.68 2.27 2.23
N GLU A 152 0.11 2.98 1.43
CA GLU A 152 -0.38 4.14 0.68
C GLU A 152 -1.47 3.78 -0.33
N ASN A 153 -1.28 2.71 -1.10
CA ASN A 153 -2.29 2.23 -2.05
C ASN A 153 -3.60 1.89 -1.33
N TYR A 154 -3.51 1.24 -0.16
CA TYR A 154 -4.69 0.98 0.65
C TYR A 154 -5.28 2.27 1.26
N ASN A 155 -4.46 3.20 1.74
CA ASN A 155 -4.91 4.52 2.24
C ASN A 155 -5.67 5.28 1.15
N ALA A 156 -5.16 5.30 -0.09
CA ALA A 156 -5.80 5.93 -1.23
C ALA A 156 -7.14 5.25 -1.57
N TYR A 157 -7.16 3.92 -1.60
CA TYR A 157 -8.38 3.12 -1.78
C TYR A 157 -9.42 3.43 -0.70
N PHE A 158 -9.03 3.41 0.58
CA PHE A 158 -9.93 3.73 1.69
C PHE A 158 -10.35 5.19 1.72
N SER A 159 -9.51 6.12 1.26
CA SER A 159 -9.87 7.55 1.14
C SER A 159 -10.91 7.79 0.05
N LEU A 160 -10.75 7.13 -1.11
CA LEU A 160 -11.74 7.15 -2.20
C LEU A 160 -13.06 6.55 -1.73
N ILE A 161 -12.98 5.41 -1.04
CA ILE A 161 -14.16 4.75 -0.49
C ILE A 161 -14.78 5.63 0.60
N LYS A 162 -14.03 6.24 1.52
CA LYS A 162 -14.56 7.19 2.54
C LYS A 162 -15.40 8.32 1.91
N GLY A 163 -14.98 8.84 0.76
CA GLY A 163 -15.76 9.83 -0.01
C GLY A 163 -17.05 9.30 -0.62
N GLN A 164 -17.10 7.99 -0.93
CA GLN A 164 -18.26 7.27 -1.47
C GLN A 164 -19.11 6.57 -0.38
N LEU A 165 -18.56 6.35 0.82
CA LEU A 165 -19.16 5.75 2.02
C LEU A 165 -20.12 6.72 2.73
N LYS A 166 -21.07 7.28 1.98
CA LYS A 166 -22.15 8.10 2.56
C LYS A 166 -23.20 7.25 3.28
N SER A 167 -23.26 5.94 3.01
CA SER A 167 -24.18 5.00 3.67
C SER A 167 -23.47 4.07 4.67
N GLU A 168 -24.14 3.81 5.77
CA GLU A 168 -23.71 2.92 6.85
C GLU A 168 -23.42 1.49 6.32
N ALA A 169 -24.24 1.00 5.40
CA ALA A 169 -24.08 -0.32 4.76
C ALA A 169 -22.78 -0.48 3.96
N ALA A 170 -22.27 0.59 3.35
CA ALA A 170 -21.00 0.51 2.62
C ALA A 170 -19.81 0.48 3.59
N ARG A 171 -19.93 1.15 4.75
CA ARG A 171 -18.91 1.13 5.81
C ARG A 171 -18.86 -0.25 6.44
N GLU A 172 -20.02 -0.86 6.66
CA GLU A 172 -20.15 -2.22 7.15
C GLU A 172 -19.51 -3.24 6.21
N LYS A 173 -19.69 -3.11 4.88
CA LYS A 173 -19.00 -3.97 3.90
C LYS A 173 -17.48 -3.81 3.91
N ALA A 174 -16.97 -2.57 3.98
CA ALA A 174 -15.54 -2.32 4.10
C ALA A 174 -14.99 -2.90 5.42
N TYR A 175 -15.73 -2.75 6.51
CA TYR A 175 -15.41 -3.34 7.80
C TYR A 175 -15.33 -4.87 7.73
N THR A 176 -16.34 -5.54 7.19
CA THR A 176 -16.34 -7.00 7.04
C THR A 176 -15.13 -7.45 6.22
N SER A 177 -14.83 -6.78 5.11
CA SER A 177 -13.66 -7.13 4.28
C SER A 177 -12.32 -6.95 5.01
N ILE A 178 -12.16 -5.90 5.83
CA ILE A 178 -10.96 -5.67 6.62
C ILE A 178 -10.85 -6.72 7.74
N SER A 179 -11.95 -6.98 8.46
CA SER A 179 -11.98 -7.96 9.54
C SER A 179 -11.70 -9.37 9.02
N ASP A 180 -12.32 -9.77 7.91
CA ASP A 180 -12.11 -11.08 7.29
C ASP A 180 -10.64 -11.24 6.85
N SER A 181 -10.06 -10.19 6.27
CA SER A 181 -8.64 -10.18 5.87
C SER A 181 -7.72 -10.29 7.09
N ARG A 182 -8.02 -9.56 8.17
CA ARG A 182 -7.29 -9.62 9.44
C ARG A 182 -7.38 -11.01 10.05
N ASP A 183 -8.58 -11.56 10.16
CA ASP A 183 -8.81 -12.84 10.84
C ASP A 183 -8.17 -13.98 10.06
N LYS A 184 -8.19 -13.91 8.72
CA LYS A 184 -7.42 -14.81 7.86
C LYS A 184 -5.91 -14.68 8.13
N PHE A 185 -5.38 -13.46 8.18
CA PHE A 185 -3.97 -13.22 8.47
C PHE A 185 -3.55 -13.73 9.87
N GLU A 186 -4.30 -13.39 10.93
CA GLU A 186 -4.02 -13.83 12.31
C GLU A 186 -4.07 -15.37 12.42
N LYS A 187 -5.04 -16.00 11.74
CA LYS A 187 -5.13 -17.46 11.65
C LYS A 187 -3.91 -18.06 10.95
N ASP A 188 -3.55 -17.53 9.78
CA ASP A 188 -2.43 -18.01 8.98
C ASP A 188 -1.10 -17.83 9.72
N LYS A 189 -0.92 -16.71 10.42
CA LYS A 189 0.24 -16.44 11.28
C LYS A 189 0.33 -17.46 12.42
N THR A 190 -0.79 -17.72 13.10
CA THR A 190 -0.85 -18.71 14.18
C THR A 190 -0.51 -20.12 13.68
N VAL A 191 -0.99 -20.49 12.50
CA VAL A 191 -0.66 -21.77 11.85
C VAL A 191 0.83 -21.85 11.54
N HIS A 192 1.41 -20.77 10.99
CA HIS A 192 2.84 -20.71 10.70
C HIS A 192 3.70 -20.82 11.97
N GLU A 193 3.42 -20.04 13.00
CA GLU A 193 4.16 -20.08 14.29
C GLU A 193 4.11 -21.47 14.92
N ARG A 194 2.95 -22.14 14.87
CA ARG A 194 2.79 -23.52 15.34
C ARG A 194 3.60 -24.50 14.50
N LEU A 195 3.58 -24.35 13.18
CA LEU A 195 4.37 -25.18 12.27
C LEU A 195 5.87 -25.03 12.55
N VAL A 196 6.37 -23.80 12.72
CA VAL A 196 7.78 -23.54 13.06
C VAL A 196 8.11 -24.22 14.39
N LYS A 197 7.32 -23.98 15.44
CA LYS A 197 7.55 -24.56 16.77
C LYS A 197 7.61 -26.09 16.73
N ASN A 198 6.62 -26.73 16.12
CA ASN A 198 6.55 -28.19 16.02
C ASN A 198 7.69 -28.77 15.17
N THR A 199 8.11 -28.04 14.14
CA THR A 199 9.21 -28.46 13.27
C THR A 199 10.55 -28.33 13.97
N VAL A 200 10.79 -27.26 14.73
CA VAL A 200 12.00 -27.13 15.58
C VAL A 200 12.11 -28.30 16.55
N THR A 201 11.01 -28.69 17.22
CA THR A 201 11.02 -29.86 18.11
C THR A 201 11.41 -31.13 17.36
N ARG A 202 10.78 -31.40 16.21
CA ARG A 202 11.08 -32.60 15.39
C ARG A 202 12.52 -32.62 14.88
N ILE A 203 13.07 -31.47 14.47
CA ILE A 203 14.46 -31.38 14.02
C ILE A 203 15.42 -31.63 15.18
N ASN A 204 15.17 -31.03 16.35
CA ASN A 204 16.02 -31.20 17.52
C ASN A 204 16.08 -32.67 17.99
N GLU A 205 14.98 -33.40 17.87
CA GLU A 205 14.88 -34.82 18.23
C GLU A 205 15.42 -35.78 17.14
N ASP A 206 15.72 -35.28 15.94
CA ASP A 206 16.21 -36.11 14.83
C ASP A 206 17.71 -36.41 15.01
N LYS A 207 18.04 -37.68 15.22
CA LYS A 207 19.41 -38.17 15.43
C LYS A 207 20.36 -37.84 14.27
N ARG A 208 19.85 -37.61 13.05
CA ARG A 208 20.67 -37.20 11.90
C ARG A 208 21.20 -35.78 12.07
N MET A 209 20.68 -34.99 13.01
CA MET A 209 21.26 -33.70 13.38
C MET A 209 22.46 -33.85 14.34
N ASP A 210 22.72 -35.02 14.89
CA ASP A 210 23.81 -35.18 15.86
C ASP A 210 25.14 -35.49 15.15
N LEU A 211 26.20 -34.79 15.56
CA LEU A 211 27.55 -35.10 15.08
C LEU A 211 27.99 -36.46 15.64
N PRO A 212 28.73 -37.27 14.87
CA PRO A 212 29.26 -38.53 15.36
C PRO A 212 30.16 -38.29 16.58
N VAL A 213 29.98 -39.11 17.62
CA VAL A 213 30.80 -39.04 18.84
C VAL A 213 32.23 -39.47 18.51
N ARG A 214 33.15 -38.52 18.44
CA ARG A 214 34.58 -38.80 18.26
C ARG A 214 35.09 -39.64 19.44
N GLY A 215 35.55 -40.86 19.18
CA GLY A 215 36.32 -41.66 20.13
C GLY A 215 35.81 -43.06 20.52
N LYS A 216 34.73 -43.59 19.92
CA LYS A 216 34.32 -45.01 20.14
C LYS A 216 34.41 -45.84 18.86
N PHE A 217 35.63 -46.01 18.35
CA PHE A 217 35.91 -47.09 17.40
C PHE A 217 35.88 -48.43 18.15
N LYS A 218 34.76 -49.15 18.07
CA LYS A 218 34.78 -50.61 18.19
C LYS A 218 34.60 -51.17 16.79
N ALA A 219 35.71 -51.49 16.13
CA ALA A 219 35.69 -52.29 14.92
C ALA A 219 35.02 -53.64 15.23
N LYS A 220 33.80 -53.83 14.73
CA LYS A 220 33.25 -55.18 14.56
C LYS A 220 33.46 -55.53 13.10
N ALA A 221 34.42 -56.43 12.85
CA ALA A 221 34.56 -57.07 11.55
C ALA A 221 33.27 -57.82 11.22
N VAL A 222 32.60 -57.44 10.14
CA VAL A 222 31.54 -58.25 9.52
C VAL A 222 32.16 -58.88 8.27
N PRO A 223 32.15 -60.22 8.15
CA PRO A 223 32.74 -60.90 7.00
C PRO A 223 31.88 -60.65 5.76
N ALA A 224 32.59 -60.49 4.63
CA ALA A 224 32.06 -60.26 3.30
C ALA A 224 30.95 -61.26 2.89
N GLY A 225 29.93 -60.77 2.18
CA GLY A 225 29.00 -61.61 1.45
C GLY A 225 27.92 -60.85 0.67
N SER A 226 28.15 -60.70 -0.65
CA SER A 226 27.15 -60.72 -1.75
C SER A 226 26.06 -59.64 -1.79
N ALA A 227 25.52 -59.17 -2.92
CA ALA A 227 25.81 -59.18 -4.35
C ALA A 227 24.78 -58.20 -4.99
N MET A 228 25.08 -57.76 -6.22
CA MET A 228 24.36 -56.77 -7.04
C MET A 228 22.84 -56.99 -7.21
N GLY A 229 22.08 -55.90 -7.42
CA GLY A 229 20.75 -55.94 -8.07
C GLY A 229 19.87 -54.70 -7.88
N PHE A 230 19.85 -53.79 -8.87
CA PHE A 230 18.87 -52.70 -9.00
C PHE A 230 17.46 -53.23 -9.36
N SER A 231 16.38 -52.77 -8.70
CA SER A 231 15.24 -52.06 -9.33
C SER A 231 14.01 -51.85 -8.42
N SER A 232 13.55 -50.58 -8.44
CA SER A 232 12.18 -50.04 -8.32
C SER A 232 11.21 -50.45 -7.19
N GLY A 233 10.76 -49.43 -6.45
CA GLY A 233 9.45 -49.37 -5.80
C GLY A 233 9.52 -48.92 -4.34
N PHE A 234 9.15 -47.66 -4.06
CA PHE A 234 8.81 -47.10 -2.75
C PHE A 234 9.16 -47.97 -1.52
N THR A 235 10.41 -47.90 -1.08
CA THR A 235 10.81 -48.42 0.24
C THR A 235 11.47 -47.30 1.00
N THR A 236 10.83 -46.93 2.11
CA THR A 236 11.44 -46.21 3.22
C THR A 236 12.83 -46.80 3.46
N THR A 237 13.87 -46.03 3.17
CA THR A 237 15.24 -46.42 3.49
C THR A 237 15.33 -46.53 5.01
N GLN A 238 15.20 -47.74 5.55
CA GLN A 238 15.87 -48.07 6.79
C GLN A 238 17.36 -48.05 6.48
N VAL A 239 17.94 -46.86 6.64
CA VAL A 239 19.39 -46.68 6.69
C VAL A 239 19.86 -47.50 7.88
N SER A 240 20.52 -48.63 7.61
CA SER A 240 21.27 -49.35 8.63
C SER A 240 22.28 -48.37 9.22
N ALA A 241 22.17 -48.14 10.53
CA ALA A 241 23.01 -47.23 11.28
C ALA A 241 24.47 -47.73 11.31
N GLU A 242 25.23 -47.39 10.27
CA GLU A 242 26.68 -47.35 10.28
C GLU A 242 27.08 -45.88 10.13
N ASP A 243 27.76 -45.34 11.17
CA ASP A 243 28.56 -44.11 11.15
C ASP A 243 27.97 -42.87 10.45
N THR A 244 26.75 -42.46 10.82
CA THR A 244 26.10 -41.32 10.16
C THR A 244 26.77 -39.99 10.56
N GLN A 245 27.57 -39.45 9.66
CA GLN A 245 27.85 -38.02 9.54
C GLN A 245 26.50 -37.26 9.61
N ALA A 246 26.44 -36.16 10.36
CA ALA A 246 25.21 -35.39 10.48
C ALA A 246 24.66 -35.02 9.08
N ASP A 247 23.36 -35.18 8.86
CA ASP A 247 22.67 -34.94 7.58
C ASP A 247 21.51 -33.92 7.73
N PRO A 248 21.82 -32.62 7.94
CA PRO A 248 20.77 -31.61 8.09
C PRO A 248 19.93 -31.39 6.83
N ILE A 249 20.44 -31.69 5.64
CA ILE A 249 19.70 -31.52 4.38
C ILE A 249 18.69 -32.66 4.20
N GLY A 250 19.04 -33.89 4.55
CA GLY A 250 18.08 -34.99 4.60
C GLY A 250 17.00 -34.79 5.67
N VAL A 251 17.35 -34.21 6.82
CA VAL A 251 16.36 -33.80 7.84
C VAL A 251 15.44 -32.71 7.28
N LEU A 252 15.99 -31.69 6.62
CA LEU A 252 15.21 -30.64 5.96
C LEU A 252 14.22 -31.23 4.95
N GLN A 253 14.68 -32.11 4.05
CA GLN A 253 13.82 -32.79 3.07
C GLN A 253 12.70 -33.60 3.76
N SER A 254 13.03 -34.29 4.85
CA SER A 254 12.06 -35.05 5.63
C SER A 254 10.98 -34.13 6.23
N GLN A 255 11.38 -32.96 6.75
CA GLN A 255 10.44 -31.98 7.31
C GLN A 255 9.60 -31.29 6.24
N LEU A 256 10.16 -30.99 5.05
CA LEU A 256 9.36 -30.46 3.93
C LEU A 256 8.26 -31.46 3.56
N THR A 257 8.63 -32.73 3.38
CA THR A 257 7.69 -33.81 3.07
C THR A 257 6.66 -34.02 4.17
N ALA A 258 7.08 -34.03 5.44
CA ALA A 258 6.19 -34.23 6.59
C ALA A 258 5.20 -33.07 6.82
N ASN A 259 5.49 -31.88 6.28
CA ASN A 259 4.58 -30.73 6.30
C ASN A 259 3.82 -30.58 4.97
N GLY A 260 3.84 -31.60 4.10
CA GLY A 260 3.05 -31.63 2.87
C GLY A 260 3.55 -30.70 1.77
N VAL A 261 4.81 -30.25 1.83
CA VAL A 261 5.38 -29.39 0.80
C VAL A 261 5.60 -30.20 -0.49
N SER A 262 5.03 -29.72 -1.59
CA SER A 262 5.00 -30.41 -2.88
C SER A 262 6.31 -30.36 -3.69
N PHE A 263 7.36 -29.75 -3.15
CA PHE A 263 8.67 -29.65 -3.78
C PHE A 263 9.79 -30.03 -2.81
N SER A 264 10.95 -30.39 -3.36
CA SER A 264 12.12 -30.82 -2.60
C SER A 264 13.05 -29.68 -2.18
N ALA A 265 13.93 -29.93 -1.21
CA ALA A 265 15.01 -29.00 -0.87
C ALA A 265 15.94 -28.74 -2.08
N GLU A 266 16.10 -29.74 -2.96
CA GLU A 266 16.90 -29.61 -4.19
C GLU A 266 16.25 -28.66 -5.20
N ASP A 267 14.92 -28.66 -5.32
CA ASP A 267 14.18 -27.74 -6.19
C ASP A 267 14.30 -26.29 -5.74
N ALA A 268 14.48 -26.08 -4.43
CA ALA A 268 14.68 -24.76 -3.84
C ALA A 268 16.12 -24.24 -3.91
N MET A 269 17.07 -25.03 -4.43
CA MET A 269 18.44 -24.55 -4.64
C MET A 269 18.46 -23.48 -5.75
N PRO A 270 19.32 -22.44 -5.65
CA PRO A 270 19.40 -21.39 -6.65
C PRO A 270 19.59 -21.89 -8.10
N GLU A 271 20.37 -22.96 -8.29
CA GLU A 271 20.61 -23.60 -9.58
C GLU A 271 19.38 -24.34 -10.16
N ASN A 272 18.42 -24.70 -9.32
CA ASN A 272 17.20 -25.44 -9.70
C ASN A 272 15.93 -24.60 -9.56
N ILE A 273 16.03 -23.35 -9.09
CA ILE A 273 14.87 -22.54 -8.71
C ILE A 273 13.88 -22.30 -9.86
N SER A 274 14.35 -22.36 -11.11
CA SER A 274 13.50 -22.28 -12.31
C SER A 274 12.51 -23.44 -12.42
N LYS A 275 12.83 -24.62 -11.87
CA LYS A 275 11.89 -25.76 -11.80
C LYS A 275 10.76 -25.48 -10.82
N LEU A 276 11.10 -24.90 -9.66
CA LEU A 276 10.11 -24.49 -8.66
C LEU A 276 9.22 -23.36 -9.21
N GLU A 277 9.82 -22.38 -9.87
CA GLU A 277 9.10 -21.30 -10.55
C GLU A 277 8.11 -21.84 -11.61
N ALA A 278 8.56 -22.78 -12.44
CA ALA A 278 7.69 -23.46 -13.40
C ALA A 278 6.57 -24.27 -12.73
N GLY A 279 6.87 -24.98 -11.63
CA GLY A 279 5.87 -25.70 -10.85
C GLY A 279 4.78 -24.79 -10.26
N ILE A 280 5.13 -23.58 -9.82
CA ILE A 280 4.15 -22.56 -9.41
C ILE A 280 3.36 -22.06 -10.62
N ALA A 281 4.04 -21.75 -11.74
CA ALA A 281 3.39 -21.28 -12.97
C ALA A 281 2.39 -22.31 -13.53
N GLU A 282 2.67 -23.60 -13.37
CA GLU A 282 1.78 -24.70 -13.77
C GLU A 282 0.66 -24.98 -12.75
N GLY A 283 0.65 -24.29 -11.60
CA GLY A 283 -0.32 -24.51 -10.53
C GLY A 283 -0.12 -25.79 -9.71
N LYS A 284 1.04 -26.45 -9.85
CA LYS A 284 1.40 -27.65 -9.08
C LYS A 284 1.88 -27.33 -7.66
N ILE A 285 2.33 -26.10 -7.43
CA ILE A 285 2.81 -25.62 -6.14
C ILE A 285 1.91 -24.45 -5.71
N ALA A 286 1.25 -24.60 -4.57
CA ALA A 286 0.31 -23.62 -4.03
C ALA A 286 1.01 -22.63 -3.08
N ALA A 287 0.30 -21.55 -2.72
CA ALA A 287 0.79 -20.59 -1.73
C ALA A 287 1.03 -21.22 -0.35
N GLU A 288 0.24 -22.24 0.00
CA GLU A 288 0.37 -23.03 1.23
C GLU A 288 1.66 -23.86 1.27
N ASP A 289 2.11 -24.40 0.14
CA ASP A 289 3.40 -25.09 0.02
C ASP A 289 4.55 -24.10 0.31
N ILE A 290 4.47 -22.90 -0.27
CA ILE A 290 5.44 -21.83 -0.05
C ILE A 290 5.47 -21.44 1.43
N ARG A 291 4.30 -21.19 2.04
CA ARG A 291 4.19 -20.84 3.46
C ARG A 291 4.78 -21.91 4.39
N SER A 292 4.45 -23.17 4.12
CA SER A 292 4.92 -24.31 4.90
C SER A 292 6.42 -24.50 4.75
N SER A 293 6.94 -24.42 3.52
CA SER A 293 8.37 -24.53 3.25
C SER A 293 9.20 -23.46 3.96
N ILE A 294 8.74 -22.20 3.97
CA ILE A 294 9.39 -21.08 4.67
C ILE A 294 9.40 -21.32 6.18
N GLY A 295 8.33 -21.88 6.74
CA GLY A 295 8.30 -22.25 8.15
C GLY A 295 9.28 -23.37 8.49
N VAL A 296 9.41 -24.37 7.60
CA VAL A 296 10.41 -25.43 7.73
C VAL A 296 11.83 -24.86 7.63
N TYR A 297 12.11 -23.97 6.67
CA TYR A 297 13.41 -23.31 6.55
C TYR A 297 13.74 -22.47 7.78
N ASN A 298 12.79 -21.69 8.29
CA ASN A 298 12.98 -20.90 9.51
C ASN A 298 13.30 -21.80 10.71
N ALA A 299 12.56 -22.90 10.88
CA ALA A 299 12.81 -23.88 11.94
C ALA A 299 14.22 -24.50 11.83
N MET A 300 14.62 -24.90 10.62
CA MET A 300 15.94 -25.46 10.37
C MET A 300 17.06 -24.44 10.61
N LEU A 301 16.89 -23.19 10.15
CA LEU A 301 17.85 -22.12 10.39
C LEU A 301 18.02 -21.80 11.87
N LEU A 302 16.93 -21.78 12.65
CA LEU A 302 17.00 -21.60 14.10
C LEU A 302 17.81 -22.70 14.77
N GLU A 303 17.60 -23.95 14.37
CA GLU A 303 18.31 -25.09 14.97
C GLU A 303 19.78 -25.15 14.54
N LEU A 304 20.07 -24.89 13.26
CA LEU A 304 21.43 -24.79 12.75
C LEU A 304 22.20 -23.63 13.37
N ASP A 305 21.56 -22.50 13.64
CA ASP A 305 22.20 -21.37 14.32
C ASP A 305 22.57 -21.72 15.75
N LYS A 306 21.67 -22.37 16.51
CA LYS A 306 21.98 -22.89 17.84
C LYS A 306 23.18 -23.83 17.80
N ARG A 307 23.16 -24.85 16.93
CA ARG A 307 24.27 -25.82 16.80
C ARG A 307 25.58 -25.15 16.36
N LYS A 308 25.52 -24.18 15.45
CA LYS A 308 26.67 -23.36 15.05
C LYS A 308 27.26 -22.56 16.21
N THR A 309 26.42 -21.98 17.07
CA THR A 309 26.88 -21.18 18.23
C THR A 309 27.40 -22.04 19.38
N SER A 310 26.87 -23.26 19.55
CA SER A 310 27.28 -24.18 20.61
C SER A 310 28.40 -25.15 20.20
N ALA A 311 28.71 -25.26 18.92
CA ALA A 311 29.74 -26.17 18.42
C ALA A 311 31.16 -25.70 18.77
N GLY A 312 32.05 -26.67 18.99
CA GLY A 312 33.49 -26.40 19.05
C GLY A 312 34.02 -25.85 17.73
N LYS A 313 35.18 -25.17 17.75
CA LYS A 313 35.79 -24.53 16.56
C LYS A 313 35.91 -25.47 15.36
N GLU A 314 36.16 -26.75 15.59
CA GLU A 314 36.36 -27.76 14.54
C GLU A 314 35.07 -28.13 13.80
N ASP A 315 33.93 -28.07 14.47
CA ASP A 315 32.62 -28.45 13.91
C ASP A 315 31.77 -27.24 13.51
N GLN A 316 32.16 -26.04 13.96
CA GLN A 316 31.49 -24.79 13.62
C GLN A 316 31.44 -24.54 12.11
N GLY A 317 32.49 -24.94 11.37
CA GLY A 317 32.55 -24.82 9.92
C GLY A 317 31.46 -25.64 9.22
N PHE A 318 31.26 -26.88 9.65
CA PHE A 318 30.21 -27.76 9.13
C PHE A 318 28.81 -27.17 9.36
N TRP A 319 28.51 -26.77 10.60
CA TRP A 319 27.20 -26.19 10.93
C TRP A 319 26.95 -24.87 10.21
N ARG A 320 27.99 -24.05 10.07
CA ARG A 320 27.92 -22.81 9.28
C ARG A 320 27.62 -23.14 7.82
N GLU A 321 28.33 -24.07 7.18
CA GLU A 321 28.06 -24.47 5.78
C GLU A 321 26.59 -24.90 5.57
N LYS A 322 26.06 -25.74 6.47
CA LYS A 322 24.66 -26.19 6.37
C LYS A 322 23.68 -25.06 6.59
N TYR A 323 23.91 -24.19 7.58
CA TYR A 323 23.12 -22.97 7.76
C TYR A 323 23.06 -22.14 6.47
N ASN A 324 24.21 -21.94 5.83
CA ASN A 324 24.33 -21.14 4.61
C ASN A 324 23.54 -21.75 3.46
N THR A 325 23.58 -23.09 3.33
CA THR A 325 22.88 -23.82 2.29
C THR A 325 21.37 -23.66 2.43
N VAL A 326 20.83 -23.87 3.63
CA VAL A 326 19.41 -23.68 3.92
C VAL A 326 18.98 -22.23 3.73
N GLU A 327 19.83 -21.27 4.10
CA GLU A 327 19.56 -19.86 3.88
C GLU A 327 19.50 -19.51 2.38
N LYS A 328 20.43 -20.04 1.56
CA LYS A 328 20.40 -19.87 0.10
C LYS A 328 19.08 -20.41 -0.48
N MET A 329 18.62 -21.59 -0.03
CA MET A 329 17.34 -22.17 -0.46
C MET A 329 16.15 -21.26 -0.10
N LYS A 330 16.06 -20.83 1.17
CA LYS A 330 15.01 -19.92 1.63
C LYS A 330 14.97 -18.65 0.77
N ARG A 331 16.13 -18.04 0.53
CA ARG A 331 16.24 -16.80 -0.25
C ARG A 331 15.87 -17.00 -1.71
N ALA A 332 16.21 -18.14 -2.32
CA ALA A 332 15.82 -18.44 -3.68
C ALA A 332 14.29 -18.51 -3.82
N VAL A 333 13.61 -19.18 -2.88
CA VAL A 333 12.13 -19.24 -2.84
C VAL A 333 11.53 -17.85 -2.62
N VAL A 334 12.04 -17.05 -1.68
CA VAL A 334 11.58 -15.66 -1.46
C VAL A 334 11.81 -14.79 -2.70
N GLY A 335 12.91 -15.00 -3.41
CA GLY A 335 13.30 -14.26 -4.62
C GLY A 335 12.32 -14.43 -5.79
N LEU A 336 11.52 -15.50 -5.81
CA LEU A 336 10.46 -15.69 -6.81
C LEU A 336 9.35 -14.64 -6.73
N ARG A 337 9.32 -13.80 -5.69
CA ARG A 337 8.49 -12.59 -5.64
C ARG A 337 8.77 -11.59 -6.77
N ASP A 338 9.96 -11.65 -7.35
CA ASP A 338 10.37 -10.78 -8.46
C ASP A 338 10.07 -11.45 -9.83
N SER A 339 9.44 -12.64 -9.82
CA SER A 339 9.06 -13.37 -11.04
C SER A 339 8.04 -12.61 -11.88
N LYS A 340 8.20 -12.70 -13.20
CA LYS A 340 7.28 -12.14 -14.19
C LYS A 340 6.36 -13.19 -14.82
N LEU A 341 6.49 -14.46 -14.42
CA LEU A 341 5.70 -15.54 -15.00
C LEU A 341 4.25 -15.51 -14.49
N LYS A 342 3.33 -15.87 -15.38
CA LYS A 342 1.91 -16.04 -15.07
C LYS A 342 1.63 -17.47 -14.64
N VAL A 343 0.56 -17.65 -13.86
CA VAL A 343 0.09 -18.95 -13.40
C VAL A 343 -1.01 -19.43 -14.35
N GLY A 344 -0.69 -20.41 -15.20
CA GLY A 344 -1.55 -20.91 -16.26
C GLY A 344 -2.17 -19.77 -17.09
N ASP A 345 -3.47 -19.88 -17.35
CA ASP A 345 -4.26 -18.85 -18.05
C ASP A 345 -4.91 -17.83 -17.08
N THR A 346 -4.52 -17.83 -15.80
CA THR A 346 -5.14 -16.94 -14.81
C THR A 346 -4.58 -15.51 -14.88
N SER A 347 -5.26 -14.57 -14.20
CA SER A 347 -4.73 -13.22 -13.99
C SER A 347 -3.57 -13.18 -13.00
N ASP A 348 -3.27 -14.28 -12.32
CA ASP A 348 -2.33 -14.33 -11.22
C ASP A 348 -0.92 -14.64 -11.72
N SER A 349 0.08 -14.04 -11.06
CA SER A 349 1.49 -14.26 -11.33
C SER A 349 2.12 -15.14 -10.26
N VAL A 350 3.25 -15.77 -10.61
CA VAL A 350 4.08 -16.50 -9.64
C VAL A 350 4.45 -15.58 -8.47
N ALA A 351 4.85 -14.34 -8.76
CA ALA A 351 5.13 -13.32 -7.76
C ALA A 351 3.97 -13.10 -6.77
N LYS A 352 2.73 -13.04 -7.27
CA LYS A 352 1.53 -12.86 -6.43
C LYS A 352 1.29 -14.07 -5.52
N LEU A 353 1.42 -15.29 -6.02
CA LEU A 353 1.27 -16.50 -5.21
C LEU A 353 2.37 -16.62 -4.15
N VAL A 354 3.62 -16.31 -4.51
CA VAL A 354 4.74 -16.28 -3.56
C VAL A 354 4.48 -15.24 -2.46
N ALA A 355 4.04 -14.04 -2.82
CA ALA A 355 3.69 -13.00 -1.86
C ALA A 355 2.57 -13.44 -0.89
N GLN A 356 1.53 -14.14 -1.38
CA GLN A 356 0.46 -14.70 -0.54
C GLN A 356 0.97 -15.78 0.43
N GLY A 357 1.89 -16.63 -0.03
CA GLY A 357 2.54 -17.64 0.80
C GLY A 357 3.37 -17.01 1.92
N LEU A 358 4.05 -15.90 1.62
CA LEU A 358 4.93 -15.18 2.54
C LEU A 358 4.18 -14.26 3.52
N GLU A 359 2.99 -13.78 3.18
CA GLU A 359 2.27 -12.73 3.93
C GLU A 359 2.19 -13.02 5.43
N ALA A 360 1.91 -14.26 5.81
CA ALA A 360 1.73 -14.70 7.20
C ALA A 360 3.02 -15.21 7.89
N THR A 361 4.16 -15.21 7.20
CA THR A 361 5.38 -15.89 7.67
C THR A 361 6.38 -14.97 8.37
N ASP A 362 6.35 -13.68 8.06
CA ASP A 362 7.27 -12.69 8.63
C ASP A 362 6.64 -11.29 8.53
N PRO A 363 6.70 -10.44 9.57
CA PRO A 363 6.35 -9.03 9.44
C PRO A 363 7.03 -8.33 8.26
N ILE A 364 8.25 -8.74 7.89
CA ILE A 364 8.99 -8.19 6.75
C ILE A 364 8.25 -8.44 5.43
N TYR A 365 7.58 -9.58 5.30
CA TYR A 365 6.84 -9.96 4.08
C TYR A 365 5.34 -9.69 4.15
N SER A 366 4.85 -9.16 5.28
CA SER A 366 3.45 -8.88 5.51
C SER A 366 3.04 -7.55 4.84
N LYS A 367 2.83 -7.59 3.52
CA LYS A 367 2.46 -6.43 2.67
C LYS A 367 0.94 -6.29 2.45
N GLY A 368 0.14 -7.24 2.91
CA GLY A 368 -1.29 -7.30 2.61
C GLY A 368 -2.20 -6.57 3.59
N LEU A 369 -3.45 -6.35 3.18
CA LEU A 369 -4.47 -5.66 3.97
C LEU A 369 -4.70 -6.32 5.34
N GLY A 370 -4.65 -7.65 5.41
CA GLY A 370 -4.87 -8.39 6.65
C GLY A 370 -3.80 -8.12 7.70
N SER A 371 -2.54 -8.06 7.28
CA SER A 371 -1.42 -7.66 8.12
C SER A 371 -1.56 -6.25 8.65
N TRP A 372 -1.85 -5.29 7.78
CA TRP A 372 -2.01 -3.90 8.18
C TRP A 372 -3.20 -3.71 9.13
N ALA A 373 -4.33 -4.39 8.86
CA ALA A 373 -5.47 -4.40 9.75
C ALA A 373 -5.14 -5.00 11.14
N ALA A 374 -4.31 -6.04 11.19
CA ALA A 374 -3.84 -6.62 12.45
C ALA A 374 -2.94 -5.65 13.23
N GLU A 375 -2.04 -4.93 12.55
CA GLU A 375 -1.22 -3.87 13.16
C GLU A 375 -2.08 -2.73 13.72
N MET A 376 -3.04 -2.24 12.93
CA MET A 376 -3.92 -1.14 13.36
C MET A 376 -4.80 -1.57 14.54
N LYS A 377 -5.27 -2.82 14.60
CA LYS A 377 -5.95 -3.36 15.79
C LYS A 377 -5.02 -3.46 17.00
N ALA A 378 -3.75 -3.79 16.81
CA ALA A 378 -2.78 -3.80 17.91
C ALA A 378 -2.54 -2.38 18.47
N GLU A 379 -2.57 -1.36 17.60
CA GLU A 379 -2.35 0.04 17.97
C GLU A 379 -3.61 0.71 18.58
N PHE A 380 -4.79 0.49 17.98
CA PHE A 380 -6.05 1.16 18.35
C PHE A 380 -7.04 0.25 19.09
N GLY A 381 -6.70 -1.01 19.33
CA GLY A 381 -7.57 -1.98 19.99
C GLY A 381 -8.82 -2.31 19.17
N ASN A 382 -9.97 -2.34 19.85
CA ASN A 382 -11.28 -2.56 19.22
C ASN A 382 -11.97 -1.26 18.76
N ASP A 383 -11.28 -0.11 18.83
CA ASP A 383 -11.82 1.16 18.32
C ASP A 383 -11.67 1.24 16.80
N TYR A 384 -12.66 0.65 16.13
CA TYR A 384 -12.71 0.56 14.67
C TYR A 384 -12.85 1.90 13.97
N SER A 385 -13.46 2.91 14.61
CA SER A 385 -13.57 4.24 14.04
C SER A 385 -12.19 4.88 13.96
N SER A 386 -11.42 4.79 15.05
CA SER A 386 -10.03 5.26 15.10
C SER A 386 -9.13 4.48 14.15
N MET A 387 -9.33 3.17 14.03
CA MET A 387 -8.61 2.30 13.08
C MET A 387 -8.85 2.73 11.63
N LEU A 388 -10.13 2.87 11.21
CA LEU A 388 -10.49 3.32 9.86
C LEU A 388 -10.04 4.77 9.61
N ASP A 389 -10.11 5.64 10.61
CA ASP A 389 -9.59 7.00 10.48
C ASP A 389 -8.06 7.01 10.31
N ALA A 390 -7.32 6.15 11.00
CA ALA A 390 -5.89 5.97 10.79
C ALA A 390 -5.58 5.40 9.39
N MET A 391 -6.34 4.38 8.94
CA MET A 391 -6.24 3.78 7.60
C MET A 391 -6.76 4.68 6.46
N THR A 392 -7.34 5.83 6.78
CA THR A 392 -7.78 6.83 5.80
C THR A 392 -7.03 8.15 5.91
N LYS A 393 -6.22 8.33 6.96
CA LYS A 393 -5.26 9.42 7.02
C LYS A 393 -4.16 9.10 6.02
N GLY A 394 -4.02 9.95 5.02
CA GLY A 394 -2.90 9.87 4.09
C GLY A 394 -1.61 9.89 4.89
N THR A 395 -0.91 8.76 4.95
CA THR A 395 0.48 8.73 5.38
C THR A 395 1.28 9.56 4.39
N GLU A 396 2.20 10.40 4.85
CA GLU A 396 3.13 11.04 3.94
C GLU A 396 3.82 9.95 3.12
N PRO A 397 3.66 9.96 1.78
CA PRO A 397 4.08 8.82 0.95
C PRO A 397 5.61 8.65 0.91
N ILE A 398 6.32 9.58 1.55
CA ILE A 398 7.71 9.85 1.35
C ILE A 398 8.22 10.30 2.70
N SER A 399 8.81 9.35 3.42
CA SER A 399 9.51 9.63 4.68
C SER A 399 10.89 9.02 4.59
N LEU A 400 11.86 9.71 5.19
CA LEU A 400 13.17 9.13 5.40
C LEU A 400 13.04 7.96 6.39
N PHE A 401 13.89 6.96 6.20
CA PHE A 401 14.07 5.89 7.16
C PHE A 401 14.73 6.42 8.41
N ASP A 402 14.13 6.16 9.57
CA ASP A 402 14.73 6.49 10.86
C ASP A 402 16.01 5.68 11.08
N ILE A 403 17.04 6.35 11.60
CA ILE A 403 18.31 5.73 11.96
C ILE A 403 18.42 5.81 13.49
N GLY A 404 17.98 4.74 14.15
CA GLY A 404 18.02 4.60 15.60
C GLY A 404 19.31 3.96 16.12
N PRO A 405 19.61 4.08 17.43
CA PRO A 405 20.80 3.51 18.04
C PRO A 405 20.80 1.97 18.09
N ASP A 406 19.62 1.35 18.02
CA ASP A 406 19.45 -0.11 18.09
C ASP A 406 19.69 -0.82 16.76
N LEU A 407 19.91 -0.06 15.68
CA LEU A 407 20.18 -0.62 14.36
C LEU A 407 21.63 -1.09 14.25
N ASN A 408 21.83 -2.24 13.62
CA ASN A 408 23.17 -2.72 13.35
C ASN A 408 23.83 -1.90 12.21
N LYS A 409 25.16 -1.97 12.11
CA LYS A 409 25.94 -1.17 11.15
C LYS A 409 25.48 -1.34 9.68
N TYR A 410 24.95 -2.51 9.31
CA TYR A 410 24.49 -2.80 7.97
C TYR A 410 23.14 -2.16 7.67
N GLU A 411 22.22 -2.22 8.63
CA GLU A 411 20.91 -1.56 8.54
C GLU A 411 21.07 -0.04 8.44
N ILE A 412 22.01 0.52 9.22
CA ILE A 412 22.36 1.94 9.15
C ILE A 412 22.82 2.30 7.73
N ALA A 413 23.73 1.52 7.15
CA ALA A 413 24.26 1.77 5.81
C ALA A 413 23.15 1.68 4.72
N ALA A 414 22.31 0.64 4.77
CA ALA A 414 21.22 0.45 3.82
C ALA A 414 20.18 1.59 3.91
N ARG A 415 19.80 2.00 5.12
CA ARG A 415 18.86 3.12 5.35
C ARG A 415 19.44 4.47 4.93
N LYS A 416 20.73 4.73 5.21
CA LYS A 416 21.42 5.94 4.72
C LYS A 416 21.36 6.03 3.20
N ARG A 417 21.68 4.95 2.50
CA ARG A 417 21.63 4.91 1.02
C ARG A 417 20.23 5.16 0.48
N SER A 418 19.22 4.53 1.08
CA SER A 418 17.83 4.82 0.72
C SER A 418 17.48 6.30 0.91
N ASN A 419 17.82 6.87 2.07
CA ASN A 419 17.56 8.27 2.38
C ASN A 419 18.24 9.24 1.39
N VAL A 420 19.41 8.89 0.85
CA VAL A 420 20.09 9.68 -0.20
C VAL A 420 19.24 9.71 -1.48
N VAL A 421 18.76 8.56 -1.96
CA VAL A 421 17.89 8.48 -3.15
C VAL A 421 16.61 9.29 -2.95
N MET A 422 16.01 9.20 -1.76
CA MET A 422 14.80 9.95 -1.42
C MET A 422 15.04 11.46 -1.36
N ARG A 423 16.16 11.91 -0.79
CA ARG A 423 16.55 13.35 -0.78
C ARG A 423 16.83 13.89 -2.17
N GLN A 424 17.48 13.11 -3.04
CA GLN A 424 17.71 13.50 -4.43
C GLN A 424 16.43 13.59 -5.24
N SER A 425 15.46 12.70 -4.97
CA SER A 425 14.18 12.70 -5.66
C SER A 425 13.21 13.78 -5.14
N TYR A 426 13.40 14.22 -3.90
CA TYR A 426 12.54 15.18 -3.19
C TYR A 426 13.34 16.27 -2.44
N PRO A 427 14.15 17.07 -3.17
CA PRO A 427 15.00 18.09 -2.55
C PRO A 427 14.17 19.16 -1.83
N ASP A 428 13.02 19.52 -2.38
CA ASP A 428 12.12 20.54 -1.82
C ASP A 428 11.52 20.13 -0.47
N ARG A 429 11.44 18.82 -0.18
CA ARG A 429 10.84 18.29 1.06
C ARG A 429 11.87 17.98 2.14
N PHE A 430 13.06 17.51 1.75
CA PHE A 430 14.04 17.01 2.72
C PHE A 430 15.33 17.84 2.78
N GLY A 431 15.53 18.78 1.86
CA GLY A 431 16.78 19.53 1.73
C GLY A 431 17.89 18.72 1.07
N VAL A 432 18.83 19.43 0.44
CA VAL A 432 19.93 18.87 -0.37
C VAL A 432 21.25 18.78 0.40
N ASP A 433 21.29 19.26 1.65
CA ASP A 433 22.51 19.34 2.47
C ASP A 433 22.93 17.97 3.00
N PHE A 434 23.44 17.12 2.11
CA PHE A 434 24.22 15.94 2.48
C PHE A 434 25.35 15.63 1.48
N LEU A 435 25.65 16.55 0.57
CA LEU A 435 26.72 16.41 -0.43
C LEU A 435 28.14 16.33 0.17
N ALA A 436 28.30 16.37 1.51
CA ALA A 436 29.56 16.08 2.18
C ALA A 436 29.80 14.57 2.44
N GLU A 437 28.78 13.71 2.38
CA GLU A 437 28.94 12.24 2.48
C GLU A 437 28.72 11.52 1.12
N ALA A 438 28.45 12.27 0.04
CA ALA A 438 28.22 11.73 -1.31
C ALA A 438 29.51 11.28 -2.05
N ASN A 439 30.60 11.00 -1.35
CA ASN A 439 31.76 10.29 -1.92
C ASN A 439 31.58 8.75 -1.97
N VAL A 440 30.37 8.23 -1.69
CA VAL A 440 30.10 6.78 -1.68
C VAL A 440 29.82 6.21 -3.08
N PHE A 441 29.66 7.04 -4.12
CA PHE A 441 29.41 6.58 -5.50
C PHE A 441 30.60 6.74 -6.46
N GLY A 442 31.81 7.00 -5.96
CA GLY A 442 32.98 7.10 -6.84
C GLY A 442 34.33 6.94 -6.12
N ARG A 443 35.04 5.87 -6.52
CA ARG A 443 36.44 5.49 -6.22
C ARG A 443 36.70 4.86 -4.86
N ASP A 444 36.72 3.52 -4.85
CA ASP A 444 37.97 2.76 -4.86
C ASP A 444 37.86 1.56 -5.82
#